data_AF-V8P3E3-F1
#
_entry.id   AF-V8P3E3-F1
#
_cell.length_a   1.000
_cell.length_b   1.000
_cell.length_c   1.000
_cell.angle_alpha   90.00
_cell.angle_beta   90.00
_cell.angle_gamma   90.00
#
_symmetry.space_group_name_H-M   'P 1'
#
loop_
_entity.id
_entity.type
_entity.pdbx_description
1 polymer ?
#
loop_
_entity_poly.entity_id
_entity_poly.type
_entity_poly.pdbx_seq_one_letter_code
_entity_poly.pdbx_strand_id
1 'polypeptide(L)'
;MTSVVLNQEDARASTETYTYRSHPRVVPNRKRYQEHYVNNVQEGPINYGNLMYDRRVVRGNTYAMQLLSWSPEPEPQPAEIKKRHEAHKKMLERKQEKKENEVHAPEMKDVGVRSDVQTELYLEEILDRIIEVDIECQTDAFIKRLPSPVFIPQKTGVDVATQIEEGELFDFDIEVKPMLEVLVGKTLEQALLEVMEEEDLRNLWLHQYAYQELRNAELAEVQRLEENERRHSEEK
;
A
#
# COMPACT_ATOMS: atom_id res chain seq x y z
N MET A 1 11.30 7.32 58.05
CA MET A 1 10.00 6.79 57.64
C MET A 1 9.92 6.89 56.12
N THR A 2 10.12 5.77 55.45
CA THR A 2 10.06 5.61 54.00
C THR A 2 8.60 5.37 53.59
N SER A 3 7.95 6.35 52.98
CA SER A 3 6.62 6.17 52.38
C SER A 3 6.79 5.82 50.90
N VAL A 4 6.51 4.56 50.62
CA VAL A 4 6.35 3.97 49.29
C VAL A 4 5.14 4.61 48.62
N VAL A 5 5.34 5.26 47.48
CA VAL A 5 4.25 5.58 46.54
C VAL A 5 4.35 4.60 45.39
N LEU A 6 3.41 3.67 45.37
CA LEU A 6 3.20 2.70 44.30
C LEU A 6 2.75 3.47 43.06
N ASN A 7 3.59 3.48 42.03
CA ASN A 7 3.18 3.89 40.70
C ASN A 7 2.24 2.82 40.16
N GLN A 8 0.97 3.19 40.04
CA GLN A 8 -0.07 2.39 39.42
C GLN A 8 0.15 2.42 37.91
N GLU A 9 0.99 1.51 37.43
CA GLU A 9 0.89 1.01 36.06
C GLU A 9 -0.31 0.06 36.02
N ASP A 10 -1.34 0.42 35.26
CA ASP A 10 -1.95 -0.53 34.31
C ASP A 10 -3.04 0.12 33.45
N ALA A 11 -2.98 -0.22 32.17
CA ALA A 11 -4.06 -0.21 31.19
C ALA A 11 -4.66 1.16 30.80
N ARG A 12 -3.85 2.02 30.16
CA ARG A 12 -4.37 2.79 29.03
C ARG A 12 -3.95 2.08 27.75
N ALA A 13 -4.91 1.35 27.17
CA ALA A 13 -4.81 0.85 25.81
C ALA A 13 -4.38 2.01 24.91
N SER A 14 -3.14 1.94 24.45
CA SER A 14 -2.60 2.89 23.50
C SER A 14 -3.38 2.72 22.21
N THR A 15 -4.37 3.59 21.96
CA THR A 15 -4.85 3.87 20.61
C THR A 15 -3.70 4.54 19.86
N GLU A 16 -2.64 3.80 19.58
CA GLU A 16 -1.58 4.25 18.69
C GLU A 16 -2.20 4.33 17.30
N THR A 17 -2.56 5.56 16.92
CA THR A 17 -2.95 5.89 15.56
C THR A 17 -1.73 5.62 14.71
N TYR A 18 -1.78 4.51 13.96
CA TYR A 18 -0.69 4.07 13.08
C TYR A 18 -0.26 5.22 12.16
N THR A 19 0.95 5.73 12.38
CA THR A 19 1.51 6.84 11.60
C THR A 19 2.53 6.27 10.62
N TYR A 20 2.12 6.04 9.38
CA TYR A 20 3.03 5.70 8.30
C TYR A 20 3.78 6.96 7.84
N ARG A 21 5.10 7.01 8.06
CA ARG A 21 5.99 8.06 7.55
C ARG A 21 6.99 7.44 6.58
N SER A 22 6.75 7.60 5.28
CA SER A 22 7.80 7.44 4.27
C SER A 22 8.45 8.79 4.01
N HIS A 23 9.78 8.89 4.16
CA HIS A 23 10.51 10.10 3.77
C HIS A 23 10.32 10.34 2.26
N PRO A 24 10.07 11.58 1.80
CA PRO A 24 9.95 11.87 0.39
C PRO A 24 11.25 11.49 -0.31
N ARG A 25 11.19 10.50 -1.20
CA ARG A 25 12.35 9.99 -1.93
C ARG A 25 12.10 10.14 -3.42
N VAL A 26 13.02 10.80 -4.11
CA VAL A 26 12.96 11.01 -5.55
C VAL A 26 12.92 9.64 -6.25
N VAL A 27 11.96 9.45 -7.16
CA VAL A 27 11.83 8.23 -7.95
C VAL A 27 13.12 8.07 -8.79
N PRO A 28 13.92 7.01 -8.60
CA PRO A 28 15.11 6.83 -9.41
C PRO A 28 14.69 6.63 -10.86
N ASN A 29 15.29 7.43 -11.75
CA ASN A 29 15.04 7.35 -13.18
C ASN A 29 15.43 5.95 -13.66
N ARG A 30 14.45 5.16 -14.13
CA ARG A 30 14.71 3.83 -14.69
C ARG A 30 15.55 4.01 -15.96
N LYS A 31 16.87 3.75 -15.86
CA LYS A 31 17.74 3.70 -17.04
C LYS A 31 17.25 2.55 -17.93
N ARG A 32 16.96 2.85 -19.21
CA ARG A 32 16.43 1.89 -20.20
C ARG A 32 17.43 0.82 -20.64
N TYR A 33 18.67 0.85 -20.15
CA TYR A 33 19.71 -0.11 -20.49
C TYR A 33 20.47 -0.56 -19.25
N GLN A 34 20.70 -1.87 -19.17
CA GLN A 34 21.37 -2.56 -18.06
C GLN A 34 22.88 -2.54 -18.34
N GLU A 35 23.59 -1.52 -17.82
CA GLU A 35 25.04 -1.61 -17.71
C GLU A 35 25.39 -2.37 -16.44
N HIS A 36 26.00 -3.53 -16.63
CA HIS A 36 26.67 -4.28 -15.59
C HIS A 36 28.01 -3.59 -15.30
N TYR A 37 28.24 -3.23 -14.04
CA TYR A 37 29.47 -3.46 -13.24
C TYR A 37 29.55 -2.42 -12.09
N VAL A 38 29.42 -2.94 -10.85
CA VAL A 38 30.08 -2.59 -9.57
C VAL A 38 30.43 -1.10 -9.31
N ASN A 39 30.13 -0.46 -8.17
CA ASN A 39 29.81 -0.91 -6.81
C ASN A 39 29.44 0.31 -5.92
N ASN A 40 28.71 0.04 -4.84
CA ASN A 40 28.70 0.76 -3.54
C ASN A 40 27.97 2.11 -3.41
N VAL A 41 26.66 2.04 -3.17
CA VAL A 41 26.07 2.71 -1.99
C VAL A 41 25.40 1.63 -1.17
N GLN A 42 25.81 1.49 0.09
CA GLN A 42 25.17 0.62 1.08
C GLN A 42 23.75 1.11 1.35
N GLU A 43 22.79 0.65 0.55
CA GLU A 43 21.43 0.49 1.02
C GLU A 43 21.19 -1.01 1.06
N GLY A 44 20.91 -1.51 2.26
CA GLY A 44 20.55 -2.90 2.45
C GLY A 44 19.39 -3.31 1.53
N PRO A 45 19.20 -4.61 1.28
CA PRO A 45 18.12 -5.08 0.41
C PRO A 45 16.81 -4.44 0.87
N ILE A 46 16.16 -3.77 -0.08
CA ILE A 46 14.91 -3.06 0.14
C ILE A 46 13.84 -4.12 0.44
N ASN A 47 13.68 -4.47 1.72
CA ASN A 47 12.59 -5.32 2.17
C ASN A 47 11.34 -4.46 2.22
N TYR A 48 10.72 -4.24 1.05
CA TYR A 48 9.32 -3.85 1.01
C TYR A 48 8.56 -4.94 1.76
N GLY A 49 7.99 -4.59 2.92
CA GLY A 49 7.02 -5.43 3.59
C GLY A 49 5.90 -5.65 2.59
N ASN A 50 5.83 -6.86 2.03
CA ASN A 50 4.85 -7.14 1.00
C ASN A 50 3.47 -7.04 1.65
N LEU A 51 2.73 -5.98 1.30
CA LEU A 51 1.38 -5.70 1.80
C LEU A 51 0.42 -6.89 1.58
N MET A 52 0.79 -7.79 0.67
CA MET A 52 0.11 -9.04 0.42
C MET A 52 0.16 -10.04 1.59
N TYR A 53 1.06 -9.88 2.55
CA TYR A 53 1.11 -10.73 3.75
C TYR A 53 0.77 -9.96 5.02
N ASP A 54 0.44 -8.67 4.90
CA ASP A 54 0.03 -7.89 6.05
C ASP A 54 -1.40 -8.26 6.45
N ARG A 55 -1.55 -8.81 7.66
CA ARG A 55 -2.84 -9.25 8.21
C ARG A 55 -3.83 -8.11 8.39
N ARG A 56 -3.35 -6.85 8.40
CA ARG A 56 -4.17 -5.64 8.49
C ARG A 56 -4.81 -5.25 7.15
N VAL A 57 -4.24 -5.71 6.04
CA VAL A 57 -4.75 -5.39 4.71
C VAL A 57 -5.84 -6.40 4.36
N VAL A 58 -7.09 -6.00 4.64
CA VAL A 58 -8.26 -6.78 4.24
C VAL A 58 -8.38 -6.73 2.73
N ARG A 59 -8.29 -7.89 2.08
CA ARG A 59 -8.45 -8.01 0.64
C ARG A 59 -9.85 -8.50 0.32
N GLY A 60 -10.63 -7.67 -0.36
CA GLY A 60 -12.00 -7.98 -0.73
C GLY A 60 -12.99 -6.90 -0.29
N ASN A 61 -14.27 -7.16 -0.50
CA ASN A 61 -15.34 -6.21 -0.23
C ASN A 61 -15.54 -6.02 1.29
N THR A 62 -15.44 -4.78 1.78
CA THR A 62 -15.46 -4.45 3.22
C THR A 62 -16.85 -4.57 3.86
N TYR A 63 -17.92 -4.69 3.07
CA TYR A 63 -19.29 -4.84 3.55
C TYR A 63 -19.59 -6.21 4.19
N ALA A 64 -18.73 -7.21 3.98
CA ALA A 64 -18.87 -8.54 4.59
C ALA A 64 -17.88 -8.77 5.73
N MET A 65 -17.39 -7.70 6.38
CA MET A 65 -16.56 -7.82 7.58
C MET A 65 -17.45 -8.31 8.73
N GLN A 66 -17.63 -9.62 8.81
CA GLN A 66 -18.16 -10.26 9.99
C GLN A 66 -17.19 -9.94 11.12
N LEU A 67 -17.60 -9.05 12.04
CA LEU A 67 -16.88 -8.83 13.29
C LEU A 67 -16.72 -10.20 13.96
N LEU A 68 -15.53 -10.78 13.87
CA LEU A 68 -15.15 -11.84 14.78
C LEU A 68 -15.09 -11.18 16.16
N SER A 69 -16.20 -11.31 16.90
CA SER A 69 -16.18 -11.20 18.34
C SER A 69 -15.06 -12.11 18.83
N TRP A 70 -14.08 -11.52 19.51
CA TRP A 70 -13.07 -12.25 20.26
C TRP A 70 -13.79 -13.00 21.40
N SER A 71 -14.34 -14.15 21.08
CA SER A 71 -14.68 -15.18 22.07
C SER A 71 -13.39 -15.96 22.34
N PRO A 72 -13.07 -16.27 23.61
CA PRO A 72 -12.17 -17.38 23.88
C PRO A 72 -12.67 -18.60 23.10
N GLU A 73 -11.82 -19.20 22.27
CA GLU A 73 -12.17 -20.39 21.48
C GLU A 73 -12.77 -21.44 22.42
N PRO A 74 -13.97 -22.00 22.16
CA PRO A 74 -14.31 -23.29 22.73
C PRO A 74 -13.28 -24.29 22.22
N GLU A 75 -12.74 -25.13 23.11
CA GLU A 75 -11.72 -26.10 22.73
C GLU A 75 -12.11 -26.82 21.43
N PRO A 76 -11.21 -26.84 20.42
CA PRO A 76 -11.55 -27.37 19.11
C PRO A 76 -12.02 -28.80 19.27
N GLN A 77 -13.22 -29.10 18.77
CA GLN A 77 -13.80 -30.43 18.90
C GLN A 77 -12.80 -31.47 18.36
N PRO A 78 -12.61 -32.62 19.04
CA PRO A 78 -11.57 -33.59 18.69
C PRO A 78 -11.65 -34.10 17.24
N ALA A 79 -12.81 -33.96 16.58
CA ALA A 79 -13.00 -34.24 15.16
C ALA A 79 -12.25 -33.27 14.22
N GLU A 80 -12.18 -31.98 14.55
CA GLU A 80 -11.50 -30.98 13.72
C GLU A 80 -9.97 -31.09 13.80
N ILE A 81 -9.45 -31.42 14.99
CA ILE A 81 -8.03 -31.70 15.21
C ILE A 81 -7.62 -32.93 14.40
N LYS A 82 -8.43 -34.01 14.42
CA LYS A 82 -8.19 -35.22 13.61
C LYS A 82 -8.15 -34.90 12.11
N LYS A 83 -9.07 -34.08 11.62
CA LYS A 83 -9.14 -33.67 10.21
C LYS A 83 -7.92 -32.85 9.78
N ARG A 84 -7.40 -31.98 10.67
CA ARG A 84 -6.17 -31.21 10.41
C ARG A 84 -4.93 -32.12 10.38
N HIS A 85 -4.82 -33.06 11.31
CA HIS A 85 -3.72 -34.04 11.32
C HIS A 85 -3.74 -34.94 10.07
N GLU A 86 -4.93 -35.39 9.65
CA GLU A 86 -5.09 -36.20 8.44
C GLU A 86 -4.73 -35.41 7.18
N ALA A 87 -5.17 -34.15 7.07
CA ALA A 87 -4.81 -33.27 5.97
C ALA A 87 -3.30 -33.01 5.89
N HIS A 88 -2.64 -32.81 7.04
CA HIS A 88 -1.20 -32.63 7.13
C HIS A 88 -0.44 -33.91 6.70
N LYS A 89 -0.90 -35.09 7.15
CA LYS A 89 -0.32 -36.38 6.78
C LYS A 89 -0.42 -36.62 5.25
N LYS A 90 -1.60 -36.39 4.68
CA LYS A 90 -1.84 -36.53 3.24
C LYS A 90 -1.01 -35.56 2.39
N MET A 91 -0.74 -34.37 2.90
CA MET A 91 0.13 -33.39 2.24
C MET A 91 1.59 -33.85 2.20
N LEU A 92 2.08 -34.44 3.30
CA LEU A 92 3.43 -35.01 3.38
C LEU A 92 3.60 -36.21 2.46
N GLU A 93 2.63 -37.12 2.41
CA GLU A 93 2.62 -38.28 1.51
C GLU A 93 2.70 -37.83 0.05
N ARG A 94 1.89 -36.84 -0.35
CA ARG A 94 1.91 -36.29 -1.72
C ARG A 94 3.23 -35.60 -2.07
N LYS A 95 3.95 -35.05 -1.08
CA LYS A 95 5.28 -34.45 -1.27
C LYS A 95 6.37 -35.51 -1.43
N GLN A 96 6.25 -36.66 -0.76
CA GLN A 96 7.16 -37.80 -0.91
C GLN A 96 6.95 -38.48 -2.26
N GLU A 97 5.69 -38.74 -2.64
CA GLU A 97 5.32 -39.38 -3.90
C GLU A 97 5.77 -38.56 -5.13
N LYS A 98 5.78 -37.22 -5.01
CA LYS A 98 6.37 -36.33 -6.04
C LYS A 98 7.88 -36.46 -6.17
N LYS A 99 8.60 -36.67 -5.06
CA LYS A 99 10.05 -36.86 -5.08
C LYS A 99 10.44 -38.23 -5.63
N GLU A 100 9.65 -39.26 -5.34
CA GLU A 100 9.89 -40.62 -5.86
C GLU A 100 9.61 -40.73 -7.36
N ASN A 101 8.60 -39.99 -7.87
CA ASN A 101 8.30 -39.91 -9.30
C ASN A 101 9.17 -38.91 -10.08
N GLU A 102 10.11 -38.24 -9.41
CA GLU A 102 11.03 -37.31 -10.06
C GLU A 102 12.16 -38.12 -10.73
N VAL A 103 12.08 -38.30 -12.05
CA VAL A 103 13.11 -38.97 -12.84
C VAL A 103 14.38 -38.11 -12.81
N HIS A 104 15.34 -38.49 -11.98
CA HIS A 104 16.61 -37.80 -11.87
C HIS A 104 17.47 -38.13 -13.10
N ALA A 105 17.76 -37.13 -13.94
CA ALA A 105 18.79 -37.27 -14.95
C ALA A 105 20.14 -37.54 -14.26
N PRO A 106 20.96 -38.50 -14.73
CA PRO A 106 22.26 -38.72 -14.14
C PRO A 106 23.08 -37.44 -14.24
N GLU A 107 23.61 -36.95 -13.11
CA GLU A 107 24.51 -35.81 -13.10
C GLU A 107 25.72 -36.13 -13.98
N MET A 108 25.81 -35.45 -15.13
CA MET A 108 26.99 -35.52 -15.97
C MET A 108 28.14 -34.88 -15.19
N LYS A 109 29.05 -35.71 -14.69
CA LYS A 109 30.33 -35.21 -14.17
C LYS A 109 31.06 -34.56 -15.34
N ASP A 110 31.53 -33.33 -15.12
CA ASP A 110 32.33 -32.59 -16.09
C ASP A 110 33.45 -33.49 -16.61
N VAL A 111 33.48 -33.70 -17.93
CA VAL A 111 34.50 -34.51 -18.59
C VAL A 111 35.82 -33.76 -18.44
N GLY A 112 36.64 -34.23 -17.50
CA GLY A 112 38.00 -33.73 -17.30
C GLY A 112 38.81 -33.74 -18.58
N VAL A 113 39.61 -32.69 -18.75
CA VAL A 113 40.57 -32.38 -19.83
C VAL A 113 40.88 -33.57 -20.75
N ARG A 114 40.47 -33.46 -22.02
CA ARG A 114 40.91 -34.37 -23.10
C ARG A 114 42.43 -34.27 -23.23
N SER A 115 43.11 -35.40 -23.10
CA SER A 115 44.53 -35.54 -23.39
C SER A 115 44.72 -36.04 -24.81
N ASP A 116 45.55 -35.35 -25.58
CA ASP A 116 45.89 -35.77 -26.94
C ASP A 116 46.89 -36.93 -26.86
N VAL A 117 46.49 -38.09 -27.37
CA VAL A 117 47.36 -39.27 -27.47
C VAL A 117 48.19 -39.14 -28.75
N GLN A 118 49.51 -39.02 -28.61
CA GLN A 118 50.44 -38.88 -29.73
C GLN A 118 50.57 -40.21 -30.50
N THR A 119 50.02 -40.27 -31.71
CA THR A 119 49.96 -41.48 -32.57
C THR A 119 51.06 -41.56 -33.63
N GLU A 120 52.06 -40.68 -33.59
CA GLU A 120 52.96 -40.43 -34.74
C GLU A 120 54.12 -41.44 -34.92
N LEU A 121 54.31 -42.44 -34.04
CA LEU A 121 55.55 -43.25 -34.06
C LEU A 121 55.47 -44.62 -34.76
N TYR A 122 54.29 -45.12 -35.14
CA TYR A 122 54.18 -46.46 -35.73
C TYR A 122 53.15 -46.54 -36.87
N LEU A 123 53.35 -45.73 -37.92
CA LEU A 123 52.61 -45.90 -39.17
C LEU A 123 53.39 -46.88 -40.06
N GLU A 124 52.93 -48.11 -40.15
CA GLU A 124 53.39 -49.07 -41.15
C GLU A 124 52.63 -48.84 -42.47
N GLU A 125 53.36 -48.61 -43.57
CA GLU A 125 52.76 -48.52 -44.90
C GLU A 125 52.43 -49.93 -45.41
N ILE A 126 51.14 -50.26 -45.45
CA ILE A 126 50.64 -51.50 -46.06
C ILE A 126 50.69 -51.33 -47.58
N LEU A 127 51.69 -51.92 -48.23
CA LEU A 127 51.90 -51.84 -49.69
C LEU A 127 51.03 -52.82 -50.49
N ASP A 128 50.24 -53.66 -49.83
CA ASP A 128 49.44 -54.69 -50.48
C ASP A 128 48.10 -54.13 -50.98
N ARG A 129 47.79 -54.35 -52.26
CA ARG A 129 46.55 -53.86 -52.87
C ARG A 129 45.41 -54.77 -52.43
N ILE A 130 44.49 -54.23 -51.63
CA ILE A 130 43.33 -54.98 -51.13
C ILE A 130 42.48 -55.43 -52.32
N ILE A 131 42.01 -56.67 -52.30
CA ILE A 131 41.07 -57.20 -53.30
C ILE A 131 39.76 -56.44 -53.15
N GLU A 132 39.44 -55.59 -54.13
CA GLU A 132 38.17 -54.88 -54.21
C GLU A 132 37.08 -55.89 -54.59
N VAL A 133 36.21 -56.20 -53.63
CA VAL A 133 34.99 -56.99 -53.86
C VAL A 133 33.83 -56.02 -53.86
N ASP A 134 33.19 -55.84 -55.02
CA ASP A 134 31.98 -55.03 -55.13
C ASP A 134 30.83 -55.75 -54.41
N ILE A 135 30.34 -55.12 -53.34
CA ILE A 135 29.14 -55.54 -52.61
C ILE A 135 28.03 -54.56 -52.97
N GLU A 136 27.08 -55.01 -53.78
CA GLU A 136 25.89 -54.22 -54.08
C GLU A 136 24.93 -54.27 -52.89
N CYS A 137 24.77 -53.16 -52.17
CA CYS A 137 23.74 -52.99 -51.15
C CYS A 137 22.49 -52.37 -51.78
N GLN A 138 21.39 -53.14 -51.84
CA GLN A 138 20.07 -52.62 -52.21
C GLN A 138 19.62 -51.60 -51.16
N THR A 139 19.77 -50.32 -51.48
CA THR A 139 19.25 -49.21 -50.66
C THR A 139 17.95 -48.72 -51.26
N ASP A 140 16.87 -48.72 -50.47
CA ASP A 140 15.62 -48.11 -50.87
C ASP A 140 15.82 -46.61 -51.13
N ALA A 141 15.15 -46.08 -52.16
CA ALA A 141 15.18 -44.66 -52.45
C ALA A 141 14.65 -43.88 -51.22
N PHE A 142 15.50 -43.06 -50.61
CA PHE A 142 15.13 -42.20 -49.48
C PHE A 142 14.00 -41.24 -49.87
N ILE A 143 12.75 -41.61 -49.58
CA ILE A 143 11.61 -40.70 -49.71
C ILE A 143 11.74 -39.64 -48.62
N LYS A 144 11.92 -38.37 -49.03
CA LYS A 144 12.02 -37.23 -48.09
C LYS A 144 10.72 -37.13 -47.28
N ARG A 145 10.83 -37.33 -45.97
CA ARG A 145 9.73 -37.08 -45.02
C ARG A 145 9.31 -35.61 -45.12
N LEU A 146 8.00 -35.37 -45.24
CA LEU A 146 7.44 -34.02 -45.21
C LEU A 146 7.85 -33.29 -43.91
N PRO A 147 8.05 -31.97 -43.94
CA PRO A 147 8.37 -31.21 -42.74
C PRO A 147 7.27 -31.39 -41.70
N SER A 148 7.66 -31.66 -40.45
CA SER A 148 6.70 -31.82 -39.37
C SER A 148 5.94 -30.51 -39.14
N PRO A 149 4.62 -30.54 -38.92
CA PRO A 149 3.84 -29.32 -38.72
C PRO A 149 4.35 -28.57 -37.49
N VAL A 150 4.41 -27.24 -37.58
CA VAL A 150 4.83 -26.37 -36.48
C VAL A 150 3.77 -26.41 -35.39
N PHE A 151 4.17 -26.77 -34.17
CA PHE A 151 3.29 -26.74 -33.02
C PHE A 151 3.07 -25.30 -32.55
N ILE A 152 1.82 -24.84 -32.59
CA ILE A 152 1.40 -23.54 -32.05
C ILE A 152 0.66 -23.80 -30.72
N PRO A 153 1.25 -23.43 -29.57
CA PRO A 153 0.59 -23.60 -28.28
C PRO A 153 -0.71 -22.81 -28.21
N GLN A 154 -1.73 -23.36 -27.56
CA GLN A 154 -2.95 -22.61 -27.26
C GLN A 154 -2.65 -21.49 -26.25
N LYS A 155 -3.24 -20.31 -26.47
CA LYS A 155 -3.14 -19.18 -25.54
C LYS A 155 -3.61 -19.63 -24.16
N THR A 156 -2.70 -19.59 -23.18
CA THR A 156 -2.98 -19.99 -21.80
C THR A 156 -2.95 -18.72 -20.94
N GLY A 157 -4.13 -18.21 -20.56
CA GLY A 157 -4.30 -16.99 -19.77
C GLY A 157 -5.75 -16.51 -19.79
N VAL A 158 -6.19 -15.86 -18.72
CA VAL A 158 -7.50 -15.17 -18.69
C VAL A 158 -7.28 -13.75 -19.18
N ASP A 159 -7.97 -13.38 -20.27
CA ASP A 159 -7.96 -12.02 -20.77
C ASP A 159 -8.81 -11.12 -19.87
N VAL A 160 -8.22 -10.01 -19.40
CA VAL A 160 -8.91 -8.98 -18.63
C VAL A 160 -8.71 -7.66 -19.35
N ALA A 161 -9.81 -6.97 -19.65
CA ALA A 161 -9.79 -5.62 -20.18
C ALA A 161 -10.29 -4.65 -19.12
N THR A 162 -9.72 -3.44 -19.13
CA THR A 162 -10.25 -2.28 -18.40
C THR A 162 -10.65 -1.27 -19.46
N GLN A 163 -11.88 -0.79 -19.39
CA GLN A 163 -12.44 0.18 -20.31
C GLN A 163 -12.80 1.41 -19.51
N ILE A 164 -12.46 2.59 -20.04
CA ILE A 164 -12.93 3.88 -19.52
C ILE A 164 -14.02 4.35 -20.48
N GLU A 165 -15.22 4.57 -19.97
CA GLU A 165 -16.33 5.06 -20.78
C GLU A 165 -16.28 6.58 -20.96
N GLU A 166 -16.93 7.09 -22.00
CA GLU A 166 -17.04 8.53 -22.22
C GLU A 166 -17.78 9.19 -21.04
N GLY A 167 -17.12 10.13 -20.36
CA GLY A 167 -17.65 10.81 -19.18
C GLY A 167 -17.31 10.16 -17.83
N GLU A 168 -16.55 9.06 -17.80
CA GLU A 168 -16.03 8.48 -16.55
C GLU A 168 -14.85 9.28 -15.98
N LEU A 169 -14.13 9.99 -16.84
CA LEU A 169 -13.02 10.84 -16.44
C LEU A 169 -13.53 12.11 -15.77
N PHE A 170 -12.99 12.38 -14.59
CA PHE A 170 -13.26 13.59 -13.83
C PHE A 170 -12.67 14.82 -14.54
N ASP A 171 -13.53 15.79 -14.87
CA ASP A 171 -13.12 17.10 -15.37
C ASP A 171 -13.02 18.09 -14.21
N PHE A 172 -11.79 18.40 -13.80
CA PHE A 172 -11.54 19.30 -12.68
C PHE A 172 -12.12 20.69 -12.90
N ASP A 173 -12.05 21.24 -14.11
CA ASP A 173 -12.45 22.63 -14.38
C ASP A 173 -13.98 22.81 -14.34
N ILE A 174 -14.74 21.74 -14.57
CA ILE A 174 -16.20 21.75 -14.47
C ILE A 174 -16.62 21.48 -13.03
N GLU A 175 -16.05 20.45 -12.41
CA GLU A 175 -16.50 19.95 -11.11
C GLU A 175 -16.09 20.86 -9.94
N VAL A 176 -15.01 21.63 -10.08
CA VAL A 176 -14.56 22.55 -9.03
C VAL A 176 -15.43 23.82 -8.92
N LYS A 177 -16.09 24.21 -10.01
CA LYS A 177 -16.89 25.45 -10.08
C LYS A 177 -18.00 25.53 -9.03
N PRO A 178 -18.91 24.55 -8.88
CA PRO A 178 -19.98 24.61 -7.88
C PRO A 178 -19.43 24.64 -6.46
N MET A 179 -18.31 23.95 -6.19
CA MET A 179 -17.65 24.01 -4.88
C MET A 179 -17.12 25.42 -4.57
N LEU A 180 -16.43 26.04 -5.53
CA LEU A 180 -15.89 27.38 -5.35
C LEU A 180 -16.99 28.43 -5.22
N GLU A 181 -18.06 28.32 -6.00
CA GLU A 181 -19.19 29.23 -5.94
C GLU A 181 -19.84 29.24 -4.56
N VAL A 182 -20.08 28.06 -3.98
CA VAL A 182 -20.63 27.95 -2.62
C VAL A 182 -19.65 28.47 -1.57
N LEU A 183 -18.36 28.16 -1.71
CA LEU A 183 -17.34 28.58 -0.74
C LEU A 183 -17.16 30.10 -0.74
N VAL A 184 -17.05 30.71 -1.91
CA VAL A 184 -16.94 32.17 -2.06
C VAL A 184 -18.24 32.85 -1.64
N GLY A 185 -19.39 32.32 -2.05
CA GLY A 185 -20.69 32.87 -1.68
C GLY A 185 -20.90 32.91 -0.17
N LYS A 186 -20.67 31.77 0.53
CA LYS A 186 -20.83 31.69 1.99
C LYS A 186 -19.84 32.56 2.75
N THR A 187 -18.59 32.62 2.30
CA THR A 187 -17.56 33.45 2.98
C THR A 187 -17.88 34.93 2.87
N LEU A 188 -18.36 35.40 1.70
CA LEU A 188 -18.79 36.78 1.52
C LEU A 188 -20.06 37.10 2.32
N GLU A 189 -21.05 36.20 2.31
CA GLU A 189 -22.29 36.37 3.08
C GLU A 189 -22.01 36.44 4.58
N GLN A 190 -21.19 35.52 5.11
CA GLN A 190 -20.80 35.53 6.51
C GLN A 190 -20.04 36.81 6.89
N ALA A 191 -19.05 37.21 6.08
CA ALA A 191 -18.28 38.43 6.34
C ALA A 191 -19.18 39.68 6.32
N LEU A 192 -20.15 39.76 5.42
CA LEU A 192 -21.08 40.88 5.36
C LEU A 192 -21.97 40.94 6.61
N LEU A 193 -22.51 39.79 7.05
CA LEU A 193 -23.34 39.72 8.25
C LEU A 193 -22.56 40.11 9.51
N GLU A 194 -21.33 39.64 9.66
CA GLU A 194 -20.46 39.98 10.80
C GLU A 194 -20.19 41.49 10.86
N VAL A 195 -19.84 42.12 9.73
CA VAL A 195 -19.59 43.57 9.68
C VAL A 195 -20.84 44.37 10.01
N MET A 196 -22.01 43.96 9.48
CA MET A 196 -23.27 44.62 9.80
C MET A 196 -23.60 44.52 11.30
N GLU A 197 -23.42 43.34 11.90
CA GLU A 197 -23.63 43.14 13.34
C GLU A 197 -22.69 44.00 14.18
N GLU A 198 -21.40 44.07 13.83
CA GLU A 198 -20.43 44.92 14.52
C GLU A 198 -20.79 46.41 14.47
N GLU A 199 -21.27 46.90 13.32
CA GLU A 199 -21.72 48.28 13.16
C GLU A 199 -22.98 48.57 13.98
N ASP A 200 -23.95 47.66 13.96
CA ASP A 200 -25.19 47.79 14.73
C ASP A 200 -24.92 47.79 16.23
N LEU A 201 -24.04 46.89 16.70
CA LEU A 201 -23.57 46.91 18.07
C LEU A 201 -22.92 48.25 18.39
N ARG A 202 -21.95 48.72 17.59
CA ARG A 202 -21.30 50.02 17.83
C ARG A 202 -22.31 51.17 17.98
N ASN A 203 -23.34 51.20 17.14
CA ASN A 203 -24.40 52.21 17.21
C ASN A 203 -25.22 52.11 18.50
N LEU A 204 -25.59 50.89 18.91
CA LEU A 204 -26.34 50.66 20.16
C LEU A 204 -25.55 51.09 21.39
N TRP A 205 -24.25 50.78 21.42
CA TRP A 205 -23.35 51.16 22.50
C TRP A 205 -23.19 52.68 22.59
N LEU A 206 -23.03 53.37 21.46
CA LEU A 206 -22.98 54.84 21.41
C LEU A 206 -24.27 55.46 21.94
N HIS A 207 -25.43 54.93 21.55
CA HIS A 207 -26.72 55.40 22.05
C HIS A 207 -26.86 55.17 23.56
N GLN A 208 -26.48 53.98 24.05
CA GLN A 208 -26.52 53.67 25.48
C GLN A 208 -25.59 54.56 26.29
N TYR A 209 -24.38 54.82 25.81
CA TYR A 209 -23.42 55.71 26.46
C TYR A 209 -23.97 57.15 26.54
N ALA A 210 -24.47 57.69 25.42
CA ALA A 210 -25.05 59.03 25.39
C ALA A 210 -26.26 59.16 26.35
N TYR A 211 -27.11 58.14 26.40
CA TYR A 211 -28.23 58.10 27.34
C TYR A 211 -27.76 58.04 28.80
N GLN A 212 -26.75 57.23 29.11
CA GLN A 212 -26.19 57.14 30.46
C GLN A 212 -25.52 58.44 30.89
N GLU A 213 -24.80 59.10 29.99
CA GLU A 213 -24.16 60.39 30.26
C GLU A 213 -25.22 61.45 30.62
N LEU A 214 -26.28 61.56 29.80
CA LEU A 214 -27.39 62.47 30.06
C LEU A 214 -28.10 62.15 31.38
N ARG A 215 -28.41 60.88 31.63
CA ARG A 215 -29.05 60.44 32.88
C ARG A 215 -28.19 60.72 34.11
N ASN A 216 -26.87 60.53 34.02
CA ASN A 216 -25.95 60.80 35.12
C ASN A 216 -25.83 62.30 35.38
N ALA A 217 -25.82 63.13 34.34
CA ALA A 217 -25.84 64.58 34.46
C ALA A 217 -27.14 65.09 35.12
N GLU A 218 -28.30 64.60 34.68
CA GLU A 218 -29.60 64.90 35.28
C GLU A 218 -29.64 64.49 36.76
N LEU A 219 -29.17 63.28 37.08
CA LEU A 219 -29.15 62.78 38.46
C LEU A 219 -28.22 63.62 39.36
N ALA A 220 -27.06 64.02 38.86
CA ALA A 220 -26.15 64.91 39.59
C ALA A 220 -26.78 66.31 39.81
N GLU A 221 -27.52 66.82 38.83
CA GLU A 221 -28.24 68.09 38.98
C GLU A 221 -29.34 68.01 40.03
N VAL A 222 -30.15 66.94 40.02
CA VAL A 222 -31.19 66.70 41.02
C VAL A 222 -30.59 66.61 42.42
N GLN A 223 -29.52 65.82 42.61
CA GLN A 223 -28.84 65.71 43.90
C GLN A 223 -28.33 67.07 44.41
N ARG A 224 -27.77 67.89 43.51
CA ARG A 224 -27.33 69.24 43.86
C ARG A 224 -28.49 70.13 44.31
N LEU A 225 -29.65 70.04 43.67
CA LEU A 225 -30.85 70.79 44.04
C LEU A 225 -31.41 70.31 45.38
N GLU A 226 -31.52 69.00 45.59
CA GLU A 226 -31.98 68.41 46.85
C GLU A 226 -31.10 68.82 48.04
N GLU A 227 -29.78 68.82 47.89
CA GLU A 227 -28.88 69.22 48.98
C GLU A 227 -28.99 70.72 49.29
N ASN A 228 -29.24 71.57 48.28
CA ASN A 228 -29.52 72.99 48.51
C ASN A 228 -30.84 73.19 49.27
N GLU A 229 -31.89 72.46 48.90
CA GLU A 229 -33.17 72.51 49.61
C GLU A 229 -33.03 72.01 51.05
N ARG A 230 -32.28 70.92 51.27
CA ARG A 230 -31.99 70.40 52.61
C ARG A 230 -31.34 71.47 53.48
N ARG A 231 -30.28 72.14 52.99
CA ARG A 231 -29.61 73.23 53.72
C ARG A 231 -30.57 74.38 54.02
N HIS A 232 -31.36 74.81 53.04
CA HIS A 232 -32.32 75.89 53.24
C HIS A 232 -33.43 75.52 54.26
N SER A 233 -33.81 74.24 54.33
CA SER A 233 -34.79 73.75 55.30
C SER A 233 -34.23 73.69 56.72
N GLU A 234 -32.93 73.41 56.88
CA GLU A 234 -32.24 73.37 58.18
C GLU A 234 -31.95 74.77 58.74
N GLU A 235 -31.83 75.78 57.88
CA GLU A 235 -31.63 77.18 58.27
C GLU A 235 -32.92 77.92 58.66
N LYS A 236 -34.10 77.35 58.37
CA LYS A 236 -35.43 77.90 58.72
C LYS A 236 -35.95 77.37 60.04
#